data_AF-G0LCB1-F1
#
_entry.id   AF-G0LCB1-F1
#
_cell.length_a   1.000
_cell.length_b   1.000
_cell.length_c   1.000
_cell.angle_alpha   90.00
_cell.angle_beta   90.00
_cell.angle_gamma   90.00
#
_symmetry.space_group_name_H-M   'P 1'
#
loop_
_entity.id
_entity.type
_entity.pdbx_description
1 polymer ?
#
loop_
_entity_poly.entity_id
_entity_poly.type
_entity_poly.pdbx_seq_one_letter_code
_entity_poly.pdbx_strand_id
1 'polypeptide(L)'
;MTNILTLLAIILSTAVSLFLLNGFVKSKLKTKLSENENPMSISYFKGVLFLALGLLLSELINTFQTLTKILPSQLEGNSLVFKEISFYCVFLGITLLIFIVLFWLSTLLFSLFSKGESIFIEVANDNLNSVILFSAILLALVFAVKTGLTPLLDEFIPYPEMPIYR
;
A
#
# COMPACT_ATOMS: atom_id res chain seq x y z
N MET A 1 -5.56 24.15 -8.58
CA MET A 1 -5.06 23.64 -7.27
C MET A 1 -4.98 22.11 -7.21
N THR A 2 -5.85 21.38 -7.93
CA THR A 2 -5.94 19.92 -7.94
C THR A 2 -4.61 19.19 -8.18
N ASN A 3 -3.73 19.73 -9.03
CA ASN A 3 -2.42 19.12 -9.32
C ASN A 3 -1.38 19.24 -8.19
N ILE A 4 -1.48 20.24 -7.32
CA ILE A 4 -0.50 20.44 -6.23
C ILE A 4 -0.83 19.50 -5.06
N LEU A 5 -2.12 19.39 -4.71
CA LEU A 5 -2.60 18.49 -3.66
C LEU A 5 -2.31 17.02 -4.00
N THR A 6 -2.52 16.62 -5.25
CA THR A 6 -2.23 15.25 -5.70
C THR A 6 -0.73 14.96 -5.70
N LEU A 7 0.11 15.93 -6.08
CA LEU A 7 1.56 15.79 -6.02
C LEU A 7 2.05 15.66 -4.57
N LEU A 8 1.52 16.47 -3.65
CA LEU A 8 1.78 16.34 -2.21
C LEU A 8 1.33 14.97 -1.68
N ALA A 9 0.16 14.50 -2.10
CA ALA A 9 -0.34 13.17 -1.74
C ALA A 9 0.57 12.04 -2.24
N ILE A 10 1.15 12.15 -3.44
CA ILE A 10 2.12 11.17 -3.95
C ILE A 10 3.39 11.18 -3.09
N ILE A 11 3.95 12.36 -2.80
CA ILE A 11 5.17 12.48 -1.99
C ILE A 11 4.92 11.94 -0.58
N LEU A 12 3.80 12.31 0.04
CA LEU A 12 3.45 11.89 1.39
C LEU A 12 3.23 10.38 1.48
N SER A 13 2.42 9.79 0.58
CA SER A 13 2.20 8.33 0.56
C SER A 13 3.50 7.57 0.35
N THR A 14 4.35 8.05 -0.55
CA THR A 14 5.66 7.43 -0.81
C THR A 14 6.56 7.53 0.43
N ALA A 15 6.65 8.69 1.08
CA ALA A 15 7.47 8.85 2.29
C ALA A 15 6.98 7.96 3.45
N VAL A 16 5.66 7.96 3.69
CA VAL A 16 5.03 7.13 4.73
C VAL A 16 5.25 5.65 4.44
N SER A 17 5.10 5.22 3.18
CA SER A 17 5.35 3.82 2.79
C SER A 17 6.76 3.36 3.10
N LEU A 18 7.77 4.15 2.73
CA LEU A 18 9.17 3.83 2.97
C LEU A 18 9.47 3.75 4.46
N PHE A 19 8.95 4.70 5.24
CA PHE A 19 9.14 4.72 6.69
C PHE A 19 8.54 3.48 7.35
N LEU A 20 7.28 3.15 7.02
CA LEU A 20 6.58 2.00 7.58
C LEU A 20 7.23 0.68 7.18
N LEU A 21 7.57 0.51 5.90
CA LEU A 21 8.22 -0.71 5.41
C LEU A 21 9.59 -0.93 6.03
N ASN A 22 10.42 0.12 6.08
CA ASN A 22 11.75 0.00 6.66
C ASN A 22 11.67 -0.30 8.16
N GLY A 23 10.75 0.35 8.88
CA GLY A 23 10.48 0.06 10.29
C GLY A 23 10.00 -1.37 10.52
N PHE A 24 9.05 -1.83 9.70
CA PHE A 24 8.49 -3.18 9.77
C PHE A 24 9.54 -4.26 9.51
N VAL A 25 10.30 -4.15 8.43
CA VAL A 25 11.35 -5.12 8.07
C VAL A 25 12.44 -5.15 9.14
N LYS A 26 12.90 -3.99 9.61
CA LYS A 26 13.90 -3.91 10.69
C LYS A 26 13.38 -4.57 11.97
N SER A 27 12.13 -4.30 12.35
CA SER A 27 11.51 -4.89 13.55
C SER A 27 11.46 -6.43 13.48
N LYS A 28 11.04 -6.98 12.34
CA LYS A 28 10.90 -8.44 12.17
C LYS A 28 12.23 -9.19 12.01
N LEU A 29 13.26 -8.53 11.48
CA LEU A 29 14.57 -9.14 11.25
C LEU A 29 15.58 -8.88 12.39
N LYS A 30 15.34 -7.93 13.29
CA LYS A 30 16.25 -7.59 14.40
C LYS A 30 16.68 -8.81 15.23
N THR A 31 15.78 -9.76 15.44
CA THR A 31 16.07 -10.97 16.26
C THR A 31 16.62 -12.14 15.46
N LYS A 32 16.79 -11.99 14.13
CA LYS A 32 17.15 -13.08 13.21
C LYS A 32 18.46 -12.83 12.48
N LEU A 33 19.00 -11.61 12.53
CA LEU A 33 20.26 -11.23 11.91
C LEU A 33 21.39 -11.21 12.94
N SER A 34 22.55 -11.75 12.59
CA SER A 34 23.81 -11.48 13.31
C SER A 34 24.21 -10.02 13.10
N GLU A 35 24.81 -9.40 14.12
CA GLU A 35 24.99 -7.93 14.25
C GLU A 35 25.74 -7.21 13.11
N ASN A 36 26.25 -7.90 12.09
CA ASN A 36 27.09 -7.30 11.05
C ASN A 36 26.87 -7.81 9.62
N GLU A 37 25.77 -8.53 9.35
CA GLU A 37 25.44 -9.01 8.01
C GLU A 37 24.26 -8.24 7.41
N ASN A 38 24.46 -7.68 6.21
CA ASN A 38 23.41 -7.09 5.39
C ASN A 38 23.17 -7.97 4.15
N PRO A 39 22.48 -9.12 4.30
CA PRO A 39 22.24 -10.03 3.19
C PRO A 39 21.49 -9.34 2.04
N MET A 40 21.87 -9.65 0.81
CA MET A 40 21.34 -9.03 -0.41
C MET A 40 19.83 -9.23 -0.54
N SER A 41 19.35 -10.39 -0.10
CA SER A 41 17.94 -10.77 0.01
C SER A 41 17.07 -9.78 0.78
N ILE A 42 17.59 -9.08 1.80
CA ILE A 42 16.83 -8.05 2.53
C ILE A 42 16.50 -6.88 1.61
N SER A 43 17.47 -6.44 0.81
CA SER A 43 17.28 -5.33 -0.11
C SER A 43 16.25 -5.69 -1.18
N TYR A 44 16.32 -6.91 -1.73
CA TYR A 44 15.30 -7.43 -2.64
C TYR A 44 13.92 -7.51 -1.99
N PHE A 45 13.84 -8.05 -0.78
CA PHE A 45 12.58 -8.17 -0.05
C PHE A 45 11.95 -6.79 0.20
N LYS A 46 12.73 -5.81 0.65
CA LYS A 46 12.28 -4.41 0.81
C LYS A 46 11.80 -3.81 -0.51
N GLY A 47 12.56 -4.02 -1.60
CA GLY A 47 12.20 -3.52 -2.92
C GLY A 47 10.88 -4.09 -3.44
N VAL A 48 10.67 -5.39 -3.26
CA VAL A 48 9.42 -6.07 -3.62
C VAL A 48 8.24 -5.54 -2.81
N LEU A 49 8.40 -5.38 -1.49
CA LEU A 49 7.34 -4.82 -0.65
C LEU A 49 7.00 -3.38 -1.04
N PHE A 50 8.01 -2.57 -1.35
CA PHE A 50 7.82 -1.20 -1.82
C PHE A 50 7.08 -1.15 -3.15
N LEU A 51 7.46 -2.02 -4.10
CA LEU A 51 6.79 -2.11 -5.39
C LEU A 51 5.33 -2.56 -5.25
N ALA A 52 5.09 -3.60 -4.46
CA ALA A 52 3.74 -4.11 -4.16
C ALA A 52 2.84 -3.03 -3.55
N LEU A 53 3.34 -2.29 -2.56
CA LEU A 53 2.58 -1.20 -1.94
C LEU A 53 2.40 -0.01 -2.89
N GLY A 54 3.43 0.33 -3.68
CA GLY A 54 3.36 1.39 -4.69
C GLY A 54 2.28 1.14 -5.75
N LEU A 55 2.09 -0.12 -6.15
CA LEU A 55 1.00 -0.51 -7.06
C LEU A 55 -0.39 -0.23 -6.45
N LEU A 56 -0.59 -0.51 -5.15
CA LEU A 56 -1.85 -0.20 -4.47
C LEU A 56 -2.03 1.31 -4.26
N LEU A 57 -0.96 2.01 -3.87
CA LEU A 57 -0.98 3.47 -3.71
C LEU A 57 -1.35 4.18 -5.01
N SER A 58 -1.00 3.63 -6.18
CA SER A 58 -1.39 4.23 -7.46
C SER A 58 -2.92 4.36 -7.61
N GLU A 59 -3.68 3.37 -7.15
CA GLU A 59 -5.15 3.40 -7.20
C GLU A 59 -5.76 4.33 -6.15
N LEU A 60 -5.14 4.40 -4.97
CA LEU A 60 -5.48 5.42 -3.98
C LEU A 60 -5.34 6.82 -4.57
N ILE A 61 -4.24 7.10 -5.27
CA ILE A 61 -4.01 8.42 -5.88
C ILE A 61 -5.04 8.70 -6.99
N ASN A 62 -5.39 7.70 -7.81
CA ASN A 62 -6.44 7.83 -8.82
C ASN A 62 -7.78 8.20 -8.17
N THR A 63 -8.16 7.48 -7.11
CA THR A 63 -9.41 7.73 -6.37
C THR A 63 -9.40 9.11 -5.71
N PHE A 64 -8.27 9.53 -5.15
CA PHE A 64 -8.11 10.86 -4.56
C PHE A 64 -8.21 11.99 -5.61
N GLN A 65 -7.72 11.76 -6.82
CA GLN A 65 -7.93 12.69 -7.94
C GLN A 65 -9.41 12.84 -8.30
N THR A 66 -10.19 11.77 -8.21
CA THR A 66 -11.65 11.81 -8.40
C THR A 66 -12.31 12.62 -7.29
N LEU A 67 -11.97 12.36 -6.03
CA LEU A 67 -12.49 13.10 -4.87
C LEU A 67 -12.25 14.62 -5.00
N THR A 68 -11.01 15.02 -5.29
CA THR A 68 -10.60 16.44 -5.41
C THR A 68 -11.26 17.17 -6.58
N LYS A 69 -11.86 16.45 -7.54
CA LYS A 69 -12.69 17.04 -8.61
C LYS A 69 -14.15 17.24 -8.17
N ILE A 70 -14.66 16.39 -7.28
CA ILE A 70 -16.07 16.38 -6.86
C ILE A 70 -16.30 17.31 -5.68
N LEU A 71 -15.45 17.26 -4.66
CA LEU A 71 -15.63 18.02 -3.42
C LEU A 71 -15.79 19.55 -3.59
N PRO A 72 -15.09 20.22 -4.53
CA PRO A 72 -15.27 21.65 -4.78
C PRO A 72 -16.67 22.05 -5.23
N SER A 73 -17.49 21.11 -5.73
CA SER A 73 -18.88 21.38 -6.11
C SER A 73 -19.83 21.50 -4.91
N GLN A 74 -19.37 21.15 -3.70
CA GLN A 74 -20.19 21.06 -2.49
C GLN A 74 -19.67 21.92 -1.33
N LEU A 75 -18.39 22.29 -1.34
CA LEU A 75 -17.71 22.96 -0.23
C LEU A 75 -16.75 24.04 -0.75
N GLU A 76 -16.67 25.16 -0.04
CA GLU A 76 -15.77 26.26 -0.38
C GLU A 76 -14.85 26.65 0.78
N GLY A 77 -13.65 27.13 0.43
CA GLY A 77 -12.69 27.70 1.38
C GLY A 77 -11.91 26.66 2.20
N ASN A 78 -11.54 27.02 3.43
CA ASN A 78 -10.62 26.24 4.26
C ASN A 78 -11.22 24.87 4.68
N SER A 79 -12.54 24.77 4.78
CA SER A 79 -13.25 23.53 5.14
C SER A 79 -13.06 22.42 4.09
N LEU A 80 -12.85 22.79 2.82
CA LEU A 80 -12.60 21.86 1.73
C LEU A 80 -11.27 21.13 1.92
N VAL A 81 -10.18 21.86 2.18
CA VAL A 81 -8.84 21.28 2.33
C VAL A 81 -8.77 20.32 3.51
N PHE A 82 -9.35 20.69 4.65
CA PHE A 82 -9.41 19.79 5.81
C PHE A 82 -10.17 18.51 5.51
N LYS A 83 -11.25 18.59 4.73
CA LYS A 83 -12.07 17.43 4.40
C LYS A 83 -11.37 16.51 3.39
N GLU A 84 -10.70 17.07 2.38
CA GLU A 84 -9.86 16.31 1.45
C GLU A 84 -8.75 15.53 2.18
N ILE A 85 -8.05 16.19 3.12
CA ILE A 85 -7.01 15.54 3.94
C ILE A 85 -7.62 14.42 4.79
N SER A 86 -8.79 14.64 5.38
CA SER A 86 -9.48 13.62 6.18
C SER A 86 -9.83 12.38 5.36
N PHE A 87 -10.41 12.55 4.17
CA PHE A 87 -10.70 11.43 3.26
C PHE A 87 -9.41 10.74 2.79
N TYR A 88 -8.37 11.49 2.46
CA TYR A 88 -7.08 10.92 2.08
C TYR A 88 -6.51 10.01 3.16
N CYS A 89 -6.56 10.43 4.43
CA CYS A 89 -6.13 9.60 5.55
C CYS A 89 -6.93 8.30 5.67
N VAL A 90 -8.25 8.35 5.45
CA VAL A 90 -9.12 7.16 5.43
C VAL A 90 -8.72 6.23 4.29
N PHE A 91 -8.55 6.76 3.07
CA PHE A 91 -8.16 5.96 1.90
C PHE A 91 -6.79 5.30 2.09
N LEU A 92 -5.84 6.03 2.68
CA LEU A 92 -4.52 5.52 3.02
C LEU A 92 -4.60 4.41 4.06
N GLY A 93 -5.42 4.59 5.10
CA GLY A 93 -5.66 3.56 6.12
C GLY A 93 -6.22 2.26 5.53
N ILE A 94 -7.25 2.36 4.69
CA ILE A 94 -7.85 1.20 4.01
C ILE A 94 -6.83 0.51 3.10
N THR A 95 -6.08 1.28 2.31
CA THR A 95 -5.06 0.75 1.40
C THR A 95 -3.95 0.00 2.16
N LEU A 96 -3.49 0.55 3.29
CA LEU A 96 -2.51 -0.11 4.14
C LEU A 96 -3.06 -1.39 4.78
N LEU A 97 -4.33 -1.38 5.21
CA LEU A 97 -4.99 -2.57 5.76
C LEU A 97 -5.04 -3.69 4.72
N ILE A 98 -5.46 -3.38 3.50
CA ILE A 98 -5.48 -4.34 2.38
C ILE A 98 -4.08 -4.89 2.13
N PHE A 99 -3.06 -4.03 2.08
CA PHE A 99 -1.68 -4.49 1.94
C PHE A 99 -1.24 -5.44 3.06
N ILE A 100 -1.59 -5.17 4.31
CA ILE A 100 -1.29 -6.06 5.45
C ILE A 100 -1.94 -7.43 5.26
N VAL A 101 -3.20 -7.46 4.82
CA VAL A 101 -3.92 -8.72 4.54
C VAL A 101 -3.25 -9.49 3.40
N LEU A 102 -2.92 -8.82 2.29
CA LEU A 102 -2.24 -9.45 1.16
C LEU A 102 -0.85 -9.97 1.53
N PHE A 103 -0.09 -9.19 2.30
CA PHE A 103 1.20 -9.61 2.80
C PHE A 103 1.07 -10.86 3.67
N TRP A 104 0.15 -10.86 4.63
CA TRP A 104 -0.10 -12.01 5.50
C TRP A 104 -0.50 -13.25 4.69
N LEU A 105 -1.43 -13.12 3.74
CA LEU A 105 -1.83 -14.19 2.86
C LEU A 105 -0.65 -14.72 2.02
N SER A 106 0.19 -13.82 1.51
CA SER A 106 1.40 -14.18 0.77
C SER A 106 2.38 -14.98 1.63
N THR A 107 2.54 -14.62 2.91
CA THR A 107 3.41 -15.38 3.83
C THR A 107 2.86 -16.77 4.13
N LEU A 108 1.54 -16.93 4.23
CA LEU A 108 0.90 -18.24 4.39
C LEU A 108 1.10 -19.12 3.15
N LEU A 109 0.83 -18.58 1.96
CA LEU A 109 1.03 -19.31 0.71
C LEU A 109 2.49 -19.69 0.51
N PHE A 110 3.42 -18.77 0.76
CA PHE A 110 4.85 -19.07 0.73
C PHE A 110 5.21 -20.23 1.66
N SER A 111 4.71 -20.22 2.89
CA SER A 111 4.97 -21.30 3.85
C SER A 111 4.44 -22.66 3.34
N LEU A 112 3.29 -22.67 2.66
CA LEU A 112 2.76 -23.90 2.04
C LEU A 112 3.67 -24.42 0.91
N PHE A 113 4.22 -23.54 0.08
CA PHE A 113 5.16 -23.93 -0.99
C PHE A 113 6.53 -24.36 -0.43
N SER A 114 7.01 -23.70 0.62
CA SER A 114 8.32 -23.92 1.22
C SER A 114 8.29 -24.92 2.39
N LYS A 115 7.34 -25.86 2.39
CA LYS A 115 7.24 -26.95 3.39
C LYS A 115 7.23 -26.48 4.85
N GLY A 116 6.63 -25.33 5.13
CA GLY A 116 6.50 -24.74 6.47
C GLY A 116 7.57 -23.72 6.83
N GLU A 117 8.55 -23.45 5.96
CA GLU A 117 9.57 -22.44 6.22
C GLU A 117 8.99 -21.02 6.17
N SER A 118 9.50 -20.15 7.04
CA SER A 118 9.05 -18.75 7.10
C SER A 118 9.93 -17.86 6.24
N ILE A 119 9.31 -16.96 5.46
CA ILE A 119 10.05 -16.02 4.59
C ILE A 119 11.09 -15.18 5.37
N PHE A 120 10.82 -14.84 6.63
CA PHE A 120 11.75 -14.04 7.43
C PHE A 120 13.02 -14.79 7.82
N ILE A 121 12.98 -16.13 7.91
CA ILE A 121 14.18 -16.95 8.13
C ILE A 121 14.97 -17.02 6.84
N GLU A 122 14.28 -17.29 5.72
CA GLU A 122 14.89 -17.37 4.40
C GLU A 122 15.59 -16.08 3.98
N VAL A 123 14.96 -14.93 4.25
CA VAL A 123 15.55 -13.59 4.03
C VAL A 123 16.75 -13.36 4.96
N ALA A 124 16.72 -13.87 6.20
CA ALA A 124 17.87 -13.72 7.11
C ALA A 124 19.06 -14.60 6.68
N ASN A 125 18.80 -15.75 6.07
CA ASN A 125 19.81 -16.70 5.59
C ASN A 125 20.33 -16.41 4.16
N ASP A 126 20.05 -15.21 3.65
CA ASP A 126 20.38 -14.77 2.29
C ASP A 126 19.85 -15.63 1.12
N ASN A 127 18.74 -16.33 1.33
CA ASN A 127 18.16 -17.16 0.27
C ASN A 127 17.33 -16.34 -0.72
N LEU A 128 17.99 -15.88 -1.79
CA LEU A 128 17.35 -15.12 -2.87
C LEU A 128 16.25 -15.90 -3.60
N ASN A 129 16.36 -17.22 -3.75
CA ASN A 129 15.35 -18.01 -4.45
C ASN A 129 14.00 -17.95 -3.72
N SER A 130 14.04 -18.06 -2.39
CA SER A 130 12.87 -17.91 -1.52
C SER A 130 12.25 -16.51 -1.64
N VAL A 131 13.06 -15.45 -1.71
CA VAL A 131 12.56 -14.07 -1.90
C VAL A 131 11.93 -13.89 -3.28
N ILE A 132 12.50 -14.47 -4.33
CA ILE A 132 11.95 -14.41 -5.68
C ILE A 132 10.59 -15.12 -5.71
N LEU A 133 10.49 -16.32 -5.14
CA LEU A 133 9.23 -17.06 -5.06
C LEU A 133 8.17 -16.29 -4.27
N PHE A 134 8.54 -15.74 -3.11
CA PHE A 134 7.65 -14.87 -2.32
C PHE A 134 7.19 -13.64 -3.12
N SER A 135 8.10 -13.02 -3.88
CA SER A 135 7.77 -11.84 -4.68
C SER A 135 6.74 -12.14 -5.77
N ALA A 136 6.88 -13.29 -6.45
CA ALA A 136 5.91 -13.73 -7.44
C ALA A 136 4.52 -13.92 -6.81
N ILE A 137 4.44 -14.56 -5.64
CA ILE A 137 3.18 -14.77 -4.91
C ILE A 137 2.54 -13.42 -4.52
N LEU A 138 3.32 -12.54 -3.87
CA LEU A 138 2.81 -11.25 -3.41
C LEU A 138 2.34 -10.39 -4.57
N LEU A 139 3.13 -10.29 -5.64
CA LEU A 139 2.77 -9.47 -6.79
C LEU A 139 1.55 -10.02 -7.52
N ALA A 140 1.43 -11.35 -7.67
CA ALA A 140 0.24 -11.96 -8.25
C ALA A 140 -1.04 -11.58 -7.48
N LEU A 141 -0.99 -11.63 -6.15
CA LEU A 141 -2.11 -11.22 -5.30
C LEU A 141 -2.40 -9.71 -5.42
N VAL A 142 -1.36 -8.86 -5.41
CA VAL A 142 -1.53 -7.42 -5.58
C VAL A 142 -2.16 -7.09 -6.93
N PHE A 143 -1.72 -7.71 -8.02
CA PHE A 143 -2.34 -7.49 -9.34
C PHE A 143 -3.79 -7.93 -9.38
N ALA A 144 -4.13 -9.05 -8.73
CA ALA A 144 -5.51 -9.53 -8.65
C ALA A 144 -6.44 -8.58 -7.89
N VAL A 145 -5.94 -7.91 -6.84
CA VAL A 145 -6.76 -7.06 -5.95
C VAL A 145 -6.73 -5.58 -6.34
N LYS A 146 -5.65 -5.11 -6.97
CA LYS A 146 -5.44 -3.68 -7.31
C LYS A 146 -6.65 -3.04 -7.98
N THR A 147 -7.23 -3.70 -8.98
CA THR A 147 -8.37 -3.17 -9.74
C THR A 147 -9.64 -3.03 -8.91
N GLY A 148 -9.78 -3.80 -7.83
CA GLY A 148 -10.89 -3.71 -6.88
C GLY A 148 -10.73 -2.59 -5.85
N LEU A 149 -9.55 -1.96 -5.75
CA LEU A 149 -9.30 -0.93 -4.74
C LEU A 149 -10.03 0.38 -5.04
N THR A 150 -10.00 0.84 -6.29
CA THR A 150 -10.67 2.08 -6.72
C THR A 150 -12.16 2.08 -6.43
N PRO A 151 -12.97 1.08 -6.87
CA PRO A 151 -14.40 1.08 -6.57
C PRO A 151 -14.69 1.01 -5.07
N LEU A 152 -13.87 0.30 -4.29
CA LEU A 152 -14.01 0.22 -2.84
C LEU A 152 -13.80 1.59 -2.17
N LEU A 153 -12.79 2.35 -2.62
CA LEU A 153 -12.53 3.70 -2.10
C LEU A 153 -13.56 4.72 -2.60
N ASP A 154 -14.06 4.56 -3.82
CA ASP A 154 -15.08 5.43 -4.43
C ASP A 154 -16.40 5.41 -3.63
N GLU A 155 -16.74 4.31 -2.94
CA GLU A 155 -17.94 4.22 -2.08
C GLU A 155 -17.98 5.28 -0.97
N PHE A 156 -16.82 5.80 -0.57
CA PHE A 156 -16.70 6.82 0.46
C PHE A 156 -16.80 8.24 -0.10
N ILE A 157 -16.77 8.41 -1.43
CA ILE A 157 -16.86 9.73 -2.07
C ILE A 157 -18.32 10.21 -2.03
N PRO A 158 -18.59 11.42 -1.50
CA PRO A 158 -19.93 11.98 -1.47
C PRO A 158 -20.30 12.53 -2.85
N TYR A 159 -20.73 11.66 -3.75
CA TYR A 159 -21.25 12.09 -5.06
C TYR A 159 -22.52 12.93 -4.89
N PRO A 160 -22.72 13.99 -5.72
CA PRO A 160 -23.95 14.77 -5.68
C PRO A 160 -25.15 13.90 -6.04
N GLU A 161 -26.24 14.04 -5.30
CA GLU A 161 -27.49 13.33 -5.60
C GLU A 161 -28.04 13.80 -6.96
N MET A 162 -28.48 12.85 -7.80
CA MET A 162 -29.12 13.21 -9.05
C MET A 162 -30.48 13.87 -8.77
N PRO A 163 -30.84 14.95 -9.48
CA PRO A 163 -32.13 15.58 -9.32
C PRO A 163 -33.24 14.57 -9.63
N ILE A 164 -34.14 14.36 -8.67
CA ILE A 164 -35.30 13.49 -8.86
C ILE A 164 -36.31 14.28 -9.70
N TYR A 165 -36.37 13.99 -11.01
CA TYR A 165 -37.48 14.45 -11.84
C TYR A 165 -38.72 13.62 -11.46
N ARG A 166 -39.62 14.22 -10.68
CA ARG A 166 -40.97 13.72 -10.43
C ARG A 166 -41.95 14.37 -11.39
#